data_AF-A0A3D2IHY0-F1
#
_entry.id   AF-A0A3D2IHY0-F1
#
_cell.length_a   1.000
_cell.length_b   1.000
_cell.length_c   1.000
_cell.angle_alpha   90.00
_cell.angle_beta   90.00
_cell.angle_gamma   90.00
#
_symmetry.space_group_name_H-M   'P 1'
#
loop_
_entity.id
_entity.type
_entity.pdbx_description
1 polymer ?
#
loop_
_entity_poly.entity_id
_entity_poly.type
_entity_poly.pdbx_seq_one_letter_code
_entity_poly.pdbx_strand_id
1 'polypeptide(L)' 'MKIGLVVIAAIIIAVIGFRIMRDQPIFRQSKILYTTFDRVDALLPGSVVHIKGLKIGSVKGIEYQV' A
#
# COMPACT_ATOMS: atom_id res chain seq x y z
N MET A 1 -31.87 11.83 17.09
CA MET A 1 -30.86 10.75 16.95
C MET A 1 -30.96 10.06 15.57
N LYS A 2 -30.80 10.79 14.46
CA LYS A 2 -30.82 10.21 13.09
C LYS A 2 -29.62 10.72 12.30
N ILE A 3 -29.36 12.03 12.38
CA ILE A 3 -28.20 12.68 11.77
C ILE A 3 -26.86 12.20 12.36
N GLY A 4 -26.78 11.98 13.68
CA GLY A 4 -25.52 11.56 14.32
C GLY A 4 -24.96 10.23 13.79
N LEU A 5 -25.84 9.27 13.49
CA LEU A 5 -25.44 7.98 12.89
C LEU A 5 -24.87 8.18 11.48
N VAL A 6 -25.51 9.04 10.68
CA VAL A 6 -25.08 9.32 9.30
C VAL A 6 -23.72 10.02 9.29
N VAL A 7 -23.47 10.93 10.22
CA VAL A 7 -22.17 11.61 10.35
C VAL A 7 -21.06 10.63 10.71
N ILE A 8 -21.31 9.73 11.66
CA ILE A 8 -20.33 8.69 12.04
C ILE A 8 -20.06 7.75 10.87
N ALA A 9 -21.09 7.31 10.15
CA ALA A 9 -20.95 6.47 8.97
C ALA A 9 -20.14 7.16 7.86
N ALA A 10 -20.39 8.46 7.61
CA ALA A 10 -19.64 9.24 6.62
C ALA A 10 -18.15 9.36 6.97
N ILE A 11 -17.81 9.57 8.25
CA ILE A 11 -16.41 9.64 8.70
C ILE A 11 -15.70 8.30 8.49
N ILE A 12 -16.36 7.18 8.81
CA ILE A 12 -15.80 5.84 8.61
C ILE A 12 -15.51 5.61 7.13
N ILE A 13 -16.47 5.92 6.26
CA ILE A 13 -16.31 5.78 4.81
C ILE A 13 -15.18 6.67 4.30
N ALA A 14 -15.08 7.91 4.79
CA ALA A 14 -14.00 8.82 4.41
C ALA A 14 -12.63 8.25 4.79
N VAL A 15 -12.44 7.78 6.02
CA VAL A 15 -11.18 7.19 6.49
C VAL A 15 -10.82 5.94 5.68
N ILE A 16 -11.79 5.08 5.38
CA ILE A 16 -11.59 3.89 4.55
C ILE A 16 -11.20 4.29 3.13
N GLY A 17 -11.94 5.22 2.51
CA GLY A 17 -11.66 5.72 1.16
C GLY A 17 -10.25 6.30 1.04
N PHE A 18 -9.85 7.14 2.00
CA PHE A 18 -8.48 7.69 2.04
C PHE A 18 -7.41 6.60 2.17
N ARG A 19 -7.68 5.53 2.93
CA ARG A 19 -6.74 4.38 3.05
C ARG A 19 -6.66 3.58 1.75
N ILE A 20 -7.76 3.41 1.02
CA ILE A 20 -7.78 2.77 -0.31
C ILE A 20 -6.91 3.56 -1.31
N MET A 21 -7.05 4.89 -1.34
CA MET A 21 -6.27 5.75 -2.25
C MET A 21 -4.76 5.67 -1.98
N ARG A 22 -4.37 5.37 -0.74
CA ARG A 22 -2.96 5.24 -0.33
C ARG A 22 -2.38 3.84 -0.57
N ASP A 23 -3.14 2.96 -1.23
CA ASP A 23 -2.81 1.55 -1.47
C ASP A 23 -2.40 0.82 -0.18
N GLN A 24 -2.91 1.30 0.96
CA GLN A 24 -2.56 0.81 2.27
C GLN A 24 -3.57 -0.28 2.65
N PRO A 25 -3.15 -1.55 2.75
CA PRO A 25 -4.09 -2.65 2.93
C PRO A 25 -4.83 -2.50 4.26
N ILE A 26 -6.16 -2.42 4.19
CA ILE A 26 -7.04 -2.19 5.35
C ILE A 26 -7.23 -3.48 6.17
N PHE A 27 -7.10 -4.63 5.50
CA PHE A 27 -7.34 -5.96 6.08
C PHE A 27 -6.14 -6.92 5.96
N ARG A 28 -5.09 -6.57 5.20
CA ARG A 28 -3.91 -7.42 5.02
C ARG A 28 -2.73 -6.81 5.77
N GLN A 29 -2.08 -7.61 6.61
CA GLN A 29 -0.84 -7.26 7.30
C GLN A 29 0.24 -6.99 6.23
N SER A 30 0.52 -5.72 5.92
CA SER A 30 1.55 -5.33 4.96
C SER A 30 2.92 -5.64 5.55
N LYS A 31 3.41 -6.86 5.30
CA LYS A 31 4.78 -7.22 5.63
C LYS A 31 5.70 -6.53 4.64
N ILE A 32 6.38 -5.48 5.08
CA ILE A 32 7.39 -4.80 4.26
C ILE A 32 8.64 -5.68 4.29
N LEU A 33 9.04 -6.18 3.12
CA LEU A 33 10.27 -6.96 2.97
C LEU A 33 11.32 -6.06 2.34
N TYR A 34 12.45 -5.91 3.03
CA TYR A 34 13.62 -5.18 2.53
C TYR A 34 14.59 -6.19 1.92
N THR A 35 15.08 -5.88 0.73
CA THR A 35 16.10 -6.67 0.04
C THR A 35 17.05 -5.71 -0.63
N THR A 36 18.34 -6.02 -0.59
CA THR A 36 19.39 -5.24 -1.23
C THR A 36 19.72 -5.88 -2.56
N PHE A 37 19.89 -5.07 -3.59
CA PHE A 37 20.31 -5.51 -4.92
C PHE A 37 21.46 -4.62 -5.40
N ASP A 38 22.43 -5.20 -6.08
CA ASP A 38 23.60 -4.47 -6.58
C ASP A 38 23.27 -3.51 -7.74
N ARG A 39 22.18 -3.78 -8.47
CA ARG A 39 21.69 -2.95 -9.58
C ARG A 39 20.17 -2.89 -9.59
N VAL A 40 19.63 -1.67 -9.70
CA VAL A 40 18.19 -1.39 -9.68
C VAL A 40 17.74 -0.49 -10.84
N ASP A 41 18.48 -0.51 -11.96
CA ASP A 41 18.39 0.44 -13.10
C ASP A 41 17.00 0.62 -13.72
N ALA A 42 16.06 -0.32 -13.50
CA ALA A 42 14.70 -0.28 -14.04
C ALA A 42 13.60 -0.50 -12.98
N LEU A 43 13.93 -0.43 -11.70
CA LEU A 43 12.95 -0.53 -10.62
C LEU A 43 12.40 0.85 -10.30
N LEU A 44 11.08 1.01 -10.42
CA LEU A 44 10.38 2.24 -10.06
C LEU A 44 9.53 1.98 -8.81
N PRO A 45 9.34 3.00 -7.93
CA PRO A 45 8.32 2.93 -6.89
C PRO A 45 6.95 2.65 -7.54
N GLY A 46 6.25 1.64 -7.06
CA GLY A 46 5.00 1.15 -7.65
C GLY A 46 5.15 0.03 -8.67
N SER A 47 6.37 -0.36 -9.06
CA SER A 47 6.60 -1.55 -9.88
C SER A 47 6.00 -2.80 -9.22
N VAL A 48 5.35 -3.65 -10.02
CA VAL A 48 4.70 -4.86 -9.53
C VAL A 48 5.73 -5.93 -9.25
N VAL A 49 5.69 -6.50 -8.04
CA VAL A 49 6.55 -7.61 -7.62
C VAL A 49 5.85 -8.94 -7.91
N HIS A 50 6.52 -9.81 -8.66
CA HIS A 50 6.04 -11.15 -8.98
C HIS A 50 6.92 -12.22 -8.35
N ILE A 51 6.31 -13.25 -7.78
CA ILE A 51 6.98 -14.49 -7.39
C ILE A 51 6.43 -15.61 -8.27
N LYS A 52 7.30 -16.25 -9.07
CA LYS A 52 6.90 -17.34 -9.99
C LYS A 52 5.71 -16.98 -10.90
N GLY A 53 5.63 -15.72 -11.33
CA GLY A 53 4.54 -15.21 -12.17
C GLY A 53 3.27 -14.77 -11.42
N LEU A 54 3.19 -14.96 -10.10
CA LEU A 54 2.08 -14.47 -9.27
C LEU A 54 2.39 -13.07 -8.72
N LYS A 55 1.47 -12.12 -8.91
CA LYS A 55 1.56 -10.77 -8.34
C LYS A 55 1.38 -10.85 -6.82
N ILE A 56 2.42 -10.48 -6.08
CA ILE A 56 2.43 -10.51 -4.60
C ILE A 56 2.40 -9.13 -3.96
N GLY A 57 2.70 -8.06 -4.70
CA GLY A 57 2.72 -6.70 -4.16
C GLY A 57 3.30 -5.67 -5.14
N SER A 58 3.61 -4.50 -4.61
CA SER A 58 4.32 -3.43 -5.33
C SER A 58 5.53 -2.94 -4.53
N VAL A 59 6.50 -2.37 -5.23
CA VAL A 59 7.67 -1.75 -4.61
C VAL A 59 7.23 -0.46 -3.90
N LYS A 60 7.39 -0.41 -2.58
CA LYS A 60 6.98 0.75 -1.76
C LYS A 60 7.97 1.92 -1.88
N GLY A 61 9.25 1.64 -2.07
CA GLY A 61 10.31 2.64 -2.17
C GLY A 61 11.67 1.97 -2.36
N ILE A 62 12.63 2.75 -2.85
CA ILE A 62 14.01 2.34 -3.09
C ILE A 62 14.89 3.31 -2.30
N GLU A 63 15.76 2.78 -1.46
CA GLU A 63 16.71 3.55 -0.66
C GLU A 63 18.11 3.17 -1.11
N TYR A 64 18.93 4.17 -1.45
CA TYR A 64 20.32 3.96 -1.85
C TYR A 64 21.19 4.08 -0.60
N GLN A 65 21.77 2.96 -0.15
CA GLN A 65 22.88 3.01 0.79
C GLN A 65 24.13 3.46 0.03
N VAL A 66 24.57 4.68 0.31
CA VAL A 66 25.85 5.25 -0.14
C VAL A 66 26.97 4.79 0.78
#